data_AF-A0A8C6V416-F1
#
_entry.id   AF-A0A8C6V416-F1
#
_cell.length_a   1.000
_cell.length_b   1.000
_cell.length_c   1.000
_cell.angle_alpha   90.00
_cell.angle_beta   90.00
_cell.angle_gamma   90.00
#
_symmetry.space_group_name_H-M   'P 1'
#
loop_
_entity.id
_entity.type
_entity.pdbx_description
1 polymer ?
#
loop_
_entity_poly.entity_id
_entity_poly.type
_entity_poly.pdbx_seq_one_letter_code
_entity_poly.pdbx_strand_id
1 'polypeptide(L)'
;HAISFPWYHGAISRTDAESLLRLCKEASYLVRNSETSKNDYSLSLKSSQGFMHMKLLRTKENKYILGQNSCPFDSVPEIIHFYSSRKLPIKGAEHMSLLYPVAIRTL
;
A
#
# COMPACT_ATOMS: atom_id res chain seq x y z
N HIS A 1 12.30 20.29 -4.03
CA HIS A 1 10.87 19.93 -3.97
C HIS A 1 10.76 18.45 -3.65
N ALA A 2 10.33 18.09 -2.44
CA ALA A 2 10.09 16.68 -2.12
C ALA A 2 8.88 16.21 -2.94
N ILE A 3 9.05 15.17 -3.74
CA ILE A 3 7.93 14.53 -4.44
C ILE A 3 7.04 13.90 -3.37
N SER A 4 5.89 14.51 -3.10
CA SER A 4 4.87 13.94 -2.23
C SER A 4 3.93 13.10 -3.07
N PHE A 5 3.86 11.80 -2.79
CA PHE A 5 2.92 10.91 -3.45
C PHE A 5 1.55 11.06 -2.81
N PRO A 6 0.46 11.30 -3.59
CA PRO A 6 -0.85 11.58 -3.02
C PRO A 6 -1.37 10.40 -2.17
N TRP A 7 -1.01 9.17 -2.52
CA TRP A 7 -1.40 7.94 -1.81
C TRP A 7 -0.57 7.63 -0.57
N TYR A 8 0.45 8.42 -0.23
CA TYR A 8 1.32 8.16 0.92
C TYR A 8 0.94 9.03 2.12
N HIS A 9 0.41 8.43 3.18
CA HIS A 9 -0.18 9.12 4.34
C HIS A 9 0.77 9.24 5.54
N GLY A 10 2.01 8.79 5.42
CA GLY A 10 2.96 8.82 6.53
C GLY A 10 2.49 8.00 7.75
N ALA A 11 2.63 8.55 8.95
CA ALA A 11 2.44 7.83 10.22
C ALA A 11 0.98 7.79 10.71
N ILE A 12 0.05 7.32 9.87
CA ILE A 12 -1.33 7.03 10.30
C ILE A 12 -1.47 5.58 10.79
N SER A 13 -2.41 5.36 11.73
CA SER A 13 -2.67 4.02 12.26
C SER A 13 -3.38 3.12 11.26
N ARG A 14 -3.41 1.81 11.55
CA ARG A 14 -4.27 0.87 10.81
C ARG A 14 -5.72 1.34 10.79
N THR A 15 -6.24 1.73 11.95
CA THR A 15 -7.65 2.10 12.13
C THR A 15 -8.01 3.39 11.38
N ASP A 16 -7.10 4.36 11.35
CA ASP A 16 -7.28 5.60 10.59
C ASP A 16 -7.31 5.32 9.08
N ALA A 17 -6.42 4.44 8.60
CA ALA A 17 -6.40 4.01 7.21
C ALA A 17 -7.72 3.31 6.80
N GLU A 18 -8.25 2.44 7.65
CA GLU A 18 -9.55 1.79 7.43
C GLU A 18 -10.70 2.81 7.41
N SER A 19 -10.65 3.81 8.29
CA SER A 19 -11.64 4.89 8.34
C SER A 19 -11.65 5.71 7.04
N LEU A 20 -10.47 6.05 6.51
CA LEU A 20 -10.33 6.73 5.22
C LEU A 20 -10.84 5.88 4.06
N LEU A 21 -10.58 4.57 4.08
CA LEU A 21 -10.96 3.63 3.02
C LEU A 21 -12.44 3.20 3.08
N ARG A 22 -13.12 3.38 4.21
CA ARG A 22 -14.46 2.82 4.48
C ARG A 22 -15.52 3.22 3.45
N LEU A 23 -15.50 4.47 3.01
CA LEU A 23 -16.45 5.02 2.03
C LEU A 23 -15.89 5.05 0.60
N CYS A 24 -14.69 4.50 0.39
CA CYS A 24 -14.06 4.44 -0.92
C CYS A 24 -14.50 3.19 -1.70
N LYS A 25 -14.23 3.20 -3.01
CA LYS A 25 -14.52 2.08 -3.90
C LYS A 25 -13.65 0.87 -3.55
N GLU A 26 -14.09 -0.33 -3.92
CA GLU A 26 -13.20 -1.50 -3.94
C GLU A 26 -11.96 -1.21 -4.79
N ALA A 27 -10.81 -1.78 -4.41
CA ALA A 27 -9.49 -1.50 -4.99
C ALA A 27 -8.95 -0.08 -4.69
N SER A 28 -9.59 0.65 -3.77
CA SER A 28 -9.00 1.87 -3.20
C SER A 28 -7.89 1.53 -2.23
N TYR A 29 -6.81 2.30 -2.26
CA TYR A 29 -5.63 2.01 -1.47
C TYR A 29 -4.91 3.26 -0.97
N LEU A 30 -4.09 3.07 0.06
CA LEU A 30 -3.09 4.04 0.52
C LEU A 30 -1.88 3.32 1.10
N VAL A 31 -0.76 4.03 1.16
CA VAL A 31 0.46 3.57 1.84
C VAL A 31 0.68 4.42 3.09
N ARG A 32 1.11 3.76 4.16
CA ARG A 32 1.42 4.37 5.45
C ARG A 32 2.69 3.76 6.03
N ASN A 33 3.23 4.36 7.08
CA ASN A 33 4.30 3.76 7.86
C ASN A 33 3.80 2.49 8.57
N SER A 34 4.66 1.49 8.70
CA SER A 34 4.36 0.31 9.50
C SER A 34 4.37 0.66 10.99
N GLU A 35 3.29 0.31 11.70
CA GLU A 35 3.20 0.45 13.16
C GLU A 35 4.10 -0.55 13.90
N THR A 36 4.47 -1.65 13.23
CA THR A 36 5.18 -2.78 13.87
C THR A 36 6.65 -2.86 13.49
N SER A 37 7.11 -2.08 12.52
CA SER A 37 8.46 -2.20 11.98
C SER A 37 8.97 -0.82 11.55
N LYS A 38 9.89 -0.28 12.33
CA LYS A 38 10.47 1.05 12.10
C LYS A 38 11.19 1.04 10.75
N ASN A 39 10.88 2.01 9.89
CA ASN A 39 11.37 2.17 8.50
C ASN A 39 10.70 1.30 7.41
N ASP A 40 9.73 0.45 7.77
CA ASP A 40 8.92 -0.26 6.78
C ASP A 40 7.61 0.48 6.49
N TYR A 41 6.98 0.11 5.39
CA TYR A 41 5.69 0.64 4.97
C TYR A 41 4.61 -0.44 5.00
N SER A 42 3.36 -0.01 5.08
CA SER A 42 2.18 -0.85 4.95
C SER A 42 1.29 -0.30 3.84
N LEU A 43 0.83 -1.20 2.98
CA LEU A 43 -0.19 -0.95 1.97
C LEU A 43 -1.55 -1.38 2.54
N SER A 44 -2.45 -0.43 2.69
CA SER A 44 -3.84 -0.67 3.11
C SER A 44 -4.76 -0.59 1.89
N LEU A 45 -5.60 -1.63 1.70
CA LEU A 45 -6.43 -1.83 0.51
C LEU A 45 -7.87 -2.15 0.91
N LYS A 46 -8.84 -1.48 0.28
CA LYS A 46 -10.27 -1.80 0.39
C LYS A 46 -10.62 -2.97 -0.53
N SER A 47 -11.09 -4.07 0.04
CA SER A 47 -11.68 -5.19 -0.71
C SER A 47 -13.18 -5.28 -0.49
N SER A 48 -13.87 -6.09 -1.29
CA SER A 48 -15.29 -6.43 -1.08
C SER A 48 -15.57 -7.03 0.30
N GLN A 49 -14.61 -7.76 0.89
CA GLN A 49 -14.76 -8.45 2.17
C GLN A 49 -14.27 -7.65 3.39
N GLY A 50 -13.70 -6.45 3.20
CA GLY A 50 -13.17 -5.65 4.30
C GLY A 50 -11.96 -4.84 3.89
N PHE A 51 -10.88 -4.96 4.67
CA PHE A 51 -9.62 -4.28 4.45
C PHE A 51 -8.46 -5.26 4.50
N MET A 52 -7.52 -5.12 3.58
CA MET A 52 -6.29 -5.89 3.54
C MET A 52 -5.10 -4.99 3.84
N HIS A 53 -4.16 -5.50 4.64
CA HIS A 53 -2.96 -4.77 5.06
C HIS A 53 -1.73 -5.61 4.74
N MET A 54 -0.94 -5.16 3.79
CA MET A 54 0.27 -5.87 3.34
C MET A 54 1.51 -5.09 3.74
N LYS A 55 2.52 -5.78 4.25
CA LYS A 55 3.82 -5.16 4.54
C LYS A 55 4.63 -5.01 3.26
N LEU A 56 5.22 -3.84 3.09
CA LEU A 56 6.25 -3.57 2.10
C LEU A 56 7.59 -3.73 2.82
N LEU A 57 8.20 -4.90 2.66
CA LEU A 57 9.41 -5.27 3.39
C LEU A 57 10.63 -4.82 2.63
N ARG A 58 11.61 -4.27 3.35
CA ARG A 58 12.93 -3.97 2.78
C ARG A 58 13.82 -5.21 2.82
N THR A 59 14.45 -5.54 1.70
CA THR A 59 15.43 -6.64 1.60
C THR A 59 16.81 -6.18 2.08
N LYS A 60 17.76 -7.12 2.22
CA LYS A 60 19.15 -6.82 2.63
C LYS A 60 19.89 -5.95 1.60
N GLU A 61 19.47 -6.04 0.34
CA GLU A 61 19.96 -5.30 -0.82
C GLU A 61 19.29 -3.93 -0.97
N ASN A 62 18.61 -3.44 0.07
CA ASN A 62 17.90 -2.16 0.10
C ASN A 62 16.73 -2.01 -0.89
N LYS A 63 16.25 -3.11 -1.48
CA LYS A 63 15.06 -3.15 -2.34
C LYS A 63 13.79 -3.37 -1.52
N TYR A 64 12.62 -3.20 -2.15
CA TYR A 64 11.31 -3.41 -1.53
C TYR A 64 10.55 -4.57 -2.19
N ILE A 65 9.85 -5.36 -1.37
CA ILE A 65 8.98 -6.45 -1.81
C ILE A 65 7.58 -6.33 -1.19
N LEU A 66 6.55 -6.70 -1.94
CA LEU A 66 5.17 -6.87 -1.50
C LEU A 66 4.92 -8.36 -1.17
N GLY A 67 5.39 -8.79 0.01
CA GLY A 67 5.36 -10.20 0.42
C GLY A 67 6.43 -11.06 -0.25
N GLN A 68 6.58 -12.31 0.23
CA GLN A 68 7.71 -13.19 -0.11
C GLN A 68 7.76 -13.63 -1.58
N ASN A 69 6.63 -13.65 -2.27
CA ASN A 69 6.53 -14.13 -3.66
C ASN A 69 6.58 -13.01 -4.71
N SER A 70 6.82 -11.76 -4.30
CA SER A 70 6.93 -10.64 -5.23
C SER A 70 8.37 -10.42 -5.68
N CYS A 71 8.55 -9.91 -6.91
CA CYS A 71 9.85 -9.44 -7.34
C CYS A 71 10.29 -8.20 -6.52
N PRO A 72 11.59 -7.98 -6.33
CA PRO A 72 12.10 -6.80 -5.63
C PRO A 72 12.10 -5.57 -6.53
N PHE A 73 11.81 -4.40 -5.93
CA PHE A 73 11.74 -3.09 -6.59
C PHE A 73 12.68 -2.09 -5.90
N ASP A 74 13.12 -1.06 -6.60
CA ASP A 74 14.07 -0.09 -6.01
C ASP A 74 13.36 0.91 -5.08
N SER A 75 12.04 1.08 -5.24
CA SER A 75 11.25 2.00 -4.44
C SER A 75 9.80 1.56 -4.24
N VAL A 76 9.14 2.07 -3.18
CA VAL A 76 7.70 1.85 -2.97
C VAL A 76 6.83 2.39 -4.11
N PRO A 77 7.08 3.59 -4.68
CA PRO A 77 6.37 4.08 -5.85
C PRO A 77 6.40 3.12 -7.04
N GLU A 78 7.51 2.42 -7.28
CA GLU A 78 7.60 1.40 -8.34
C GLU A 78 6.69 0.20 -8.06
N ILE A 79 6.62 -0.26 -6.81
CA ILE A 79 5.66 -1.31 -6.41
C ILE A 79 4.23 -0.86 -6.74
N ILE A 80 3.87 0.35 -6.33
CA ILE A 80 2.53 0.90 -6.55
C ILE A 80 2.23 1.01 -8.04
N HIS A 81 3.17 1.54 -8.83
CA HIS A 81 3.02 1.66 -10.27
C HIS A 81 2.86 0.27 -10.93
N PHE A 82 3.70 -0.70 -10.58
CA PHE A 82 3.68 -2.04 -11.15
C PHE A 82 2.35 -2.77 -10.88
N TYR A 83 1.85 -2.71 -9.65
CA TYR A 83 0.58 -3.36 -9.27
C TYR A 83 -0.67 -2.51 -9.55
N SER A 84 -0.53 -1.32 -10.13
CA SER A 84 -1.68 -0.56 -10.64
C SER A 84 -2.31 -1.21 -11.87
N SER A 85 -1.52 -1.93 -12.67
CA SER A 85 -1.96 -2.61 -13.89
C SER A 85 -1.78 -4.14 -13.84
N ARG A 86 -1.34 -4.69 -12.70
CA ARG A 86 -1.07 -6.13 -12.50
C ARG A 86 -1.77 -6.64 -11.26
N LYS A 87 -2.00 -7.95 -11.22
CA LYS A 87 -2.63 -8.61 -10.08
C LYS A 87 -1.67 -8.74 -8.90
N LEU A 88 -2.18 -8.59 -7.69
CA LEU A 88 -1.39 -8.68 -6.46
C LEU A 88 -0.99 -10.15 -6.20
N PRO A 89 0.27 -10.44 -5.84
CA PRO A 89 0.73 -11.79 -5.52
C PRO A 89 0.41 -12.16 -4.06
N ILE A 90 -0.79 -11.81 -3.58
CA ILE A 90 -1.17 -11.90 -2.18
C ILE A 90 -2.41 -12.76 -2.03
N LYS A 91 -2.34 -13.75 -1.13
CA LYS A 91 -3.47 -14.64 -0.85
C LYS A 91 -4.69 -13.85 -0.37
N GLY A 92 -5.82 -14.01 -1.03
CA GLY A 92 -7.05 -13.24 -0.79
C GLY A 92 -7.16 -11.94 -1.60
N ALA A 93 -6.10 -11.52 -2.30
CA ALA A 93 -6.05 -10.33 -3.15
C ALA A 93 -5.63 -10.64 -4.60
N GLU A 94 -5.54 -11.91 -4.99
CA GLU A 94 -4.98 -12.34 -6.27
C GLU A 94 -5.76 -11.82 -7.48
N HIS A 95 -7.02 -11.46 -7.29
CA HIS A 95 -7.89 -10.89 -8.32
C HIS A 95 -7.85 -9.34 -8.35
N MET A 96 -7.17 -8.70 -7.41
CA MET A 96 -7.16 -7.25 -7.23
C MET A 96 -5.90 -6.59 -7.78
N SER A 97 -6.02 -5.29 -8.06
CA SER A 97 -4.95 -4.37 -8.47
C SER A 97 -5.11 -3.04 -7.73
N LEU A 98 -4.10 -2.18 -7.76
CA LEU A 98 -4.09 -0.89 -7.06
C LEU A 98 -4.69 0.22 -7.93
N LEU A 99 -6.02 0.31 -7.97
CA LEU A 99 -6.73 1.13 -8.95
C LEU A 99 -6.97 2.56 -8.49
N TYR A 100 -7.40 2.75 -7.23
CA TYR A 100 -7.88 4.07 -6.77
C TYR A 100 -7.02 4.59 -5.61
N PRO A 101 -5.97 5.41 -5.89
CA PRO A 101 -5.18 6.02 -4.83
C PRO A 101 -6.05 6.97 -4.00
N VAL A 102 -6.04 6.80 -2.67
CA VAL A 102 -6.68 7.75 -1.75
C VAL A 102 -5.68 8.86 -1.44
N ALA A 103 -5.97 10.07 -1.90
CA ALA A 103 -5.13 11.23 -1.64
C ALA A 103 -5.10 11.61 -0.15
N ILE A 104 -3.97 12.12 0.34
CA ILE A 104 -3.91 12.87 1.60
C ILE A 104 -4.89 14.04 1.47
N ARG A 105 -5.83 14.14 2.40
CA ARG A 105 -6.63 15.36 2.55
C ARG A 105 -5.82 16.34 3.39
N THR A 106 -5.08 17.22 2.74
CA THR A 106 -4.64 18.46 3.39
C THR A 106 -5.88 19.33 3.55
N LEU A 107 -6.28 19.58 4.80
CA LEU A 107 -7.20 20.66 5.14
C LEU A 107 -6.57 22.01 4.79
#